data_AF-A0A2D6HDH3-F1
#
_entry.id   AF-A0A2D6HDH3-F1
#
_cell.length_a   1.000
_cell.length_b   1.000
_cell.length_c   1.000
_cell.angle_alpha   90.00
_cell.angle_beta   90.00
_cell.angle_gamma   90.00
#
_symmetry.space_group_name_H-M   'P 1'
#
loop_
_entity.id
_entity.type
_entity.pdbx_description
1 polymer ?
#
loop_
_entity_poly.entity_id
_entity_poly.type
_entity_poly.pdbx_seq_one_letter_code
_entity_poly.pdbx_strand_id
1 'polypeptide(L)'
;MSTPYLLPATVLAVLCAAGSSACSEEPAERIEVREVVASLLAGGELRRDLLVNEAFPVRHDLIKPRGSGVGVYAARSALELSPPSRVSYRIPDAYAGLWFDFSIAIMKGSYAGEGSVRFTAELAGEVVFERSIPSSEATPREERRWHDERFQLASGGDLILSTAYEGDRSVPPRAAVGLLRIVVPYDIPRAPADPEEPNVVLIVIDTLRADRLHTYGTPAEVSPAMDALAARGVLFERAFANAPWTLPSTVSILTGMSPPEHGVGFTDSFTVADSILTLAEAFQGSGFTTGAIACNPLISPARNFDQGFEEFFVHHWRSAPQVAEEAARWLRDHAGRRFFLYLHFVDPHFPYEPSAEVAERLVTPPPDGYIGEELDRFLRAWYPDGTVSEDVVRESAAHQLELYDAEIFEVDRVIGEVTAVLEELGIAENTLVAVTSDHGEEFLEHGWAGHHNQLFDESTRVPLILAGPGVAEGERVSIGVENRHVASTLLRLCGVEPTKNLRGPSLVDPAGLARLAKRPVFMTNTKGRWADLNARSLRELGPLHSIIHEGWRFVWSPGGSEAGDLVALFDLREDPGALRNVADQHPTRVAALRQLGDRVITEGRARQPALVPSTDATLELLRDIGYVGDD
;
A
#
# COMPACT_ATOMS: atom_id res chain seq x y z
N MET A 1 19.13 -34.13 -0.34
CA MET A 1 18.36 -34.79 -1.42
C MET A 1 17.08 -34.01 -1.56
N SER A 2 17.07 -33.10 -2.52
CA SER A 2 16.06 -32.06 -2.72
C SER A 2 14.88 -32.63 -3.49
N THR A 3 13.69 -32.49 -2.93
CA THR A 3 12.41 -32.77 -3.58
C THR A 3 12.23 -31.85 -4.80
N PRO A 4 11.75 -32.35 -5.95
CA PRO A 4 11.40 -31.48 -7.08
C PRO A 4 10.20 -30.61 -6.70
N TYR A 5 10.26 -29.33 -7.06
CA TYR A 5 9.12 -28.41 -7.00
C TYR A 5 7.97 -29.00 -7.83
N LEU A 6 6.96 -29.53 -7.15
CA LEU A 6 5.65 -29.79 -7.74
C LEU A 6 4.99 -28.42 -7.94
N LEU A 7 4.56 -28.14 -9.17
CA LEU A 7 3.68 -27.01 -9.50
C LEU A 7 2.56 -26.89 -8.46
N PRO A 8 2.19 -25.67 -8.02
CA PRO A 8 1.12 -25.49 -7.05
C PRO A 8 -0.20 -26.07 -7.59
N ALA A 9 -0.95 -26.75 -6.70
CA ALA A 9 -2.17 -27.49 -7.02
C ALA A 9 -3.28 -26.65 -7.71
N THR A 10 -3.17 -25.32 -7.68
CA THR A 10 -4.03 -24.39 -8.43
C THR A 10 -3.98 -24.60 -9.94
N VAL A 11 -2.84 -25.03 -10.51
CA VAL A 11 -2.71 -25.27 -11.97
C VAL A 11 -3.41 -26.57 -12.40
N LEU A 12 -3.61 -27.54 -11.49
CA LEU A 12 -4.28 -28.81 -11.81
C LEU A 12 -5.81 -28.78 -11.67
N ALA A 13 -6.36 -27.81 -10.93
CA ALA A 13 -7.81 -27.71 -10.72
C ALA A 13 -8.57 -27.14 -11.93
N VAL A 14 -7.90 -26.39 -12.81
CA VAL A 14 -8.54 -25.73 -13.97
C VAL A 14 -8.68 -26.65 -15.20
N LEU A 15 -8.07 -27.84 -15.21
CA LEU A 15 -8.08 -28.74 -16.38
C LEU A 15 -9.20 -29.79 -16.40
N CYS A 16 -10.12 -29.84 -15.42
CA CYS A 16 -11.11 -30.92 -15.32
C CYS A 16 -12.60 -30.51 -15.30
N ALA A 17 -12.95 -29.27 -15.66
CA ALA A 17 -14.34 -28.83 -15.77
C ALA A 17 -14.71 -28.44 -17.21
N ALA A 18 -14.62 -29.38 -18.14
CA ALA A 18 -15.21 -29.25 -19.47
C ALA A 18 -16.19 -30.41 -19.70
N GLY A 19 -17.43 -30.19 -19.27
CA GLY A 19 -18.54 -31.14 -19.40
C GLY A 19 -19.84 -30.41 -19.71
N SER A 20 -20.11 -30.26 -21.00
CA SER A 20 -21.40 -29.96 -21.67
C SER A 20 -22.15 -28.67 -21.33
N SER A 21 -22.14 -27.71 -22.25
CA SER A 21 -23.27 -27.50 -23.18
C SER A 21 -22.80 -26.62 -24.35
N ALA A 22 -23.27 -26.93 -25.56
CA ALA A 22 -22.88 -26.25 -26.78
C ALA A 22 -23.79 -25.04 -27.00
N CYS A 23 -23.25 -23.84 -26.78
CA CYS A 23 -23.67 -22.61 -27.43
C CYS A 23 -22.44 -22.03 -28.15
N SER A 24 -22.68 -21.45 -29.32
CA SER A 24 -21.67 -20.81 -30.15
C SER A 24 -21.09 -19.61 -29.41
N GLU A 25 -20.03 -19.81 -28.63
CA GLU A 25 -19.31 -18.75 -27.95
C GLU A 25 -18.14 -18.31 -28.82
N GLU A 26 -18.08 -17.01 -29.12
CA GLU A 26 -16.81 -16.38 -29.46
C GLU A 26 -15.78 -16.77 -28.41
N PRO A 27 -14.50 -17.02 -28.78
CA PRO A 27 -13.50 -17.43 -27.80
C PRO A 27 -13.45 -16.39 -26.69
N ALA A 28 -13.75 -16.81 -25.45
CA ALA A 28 -13.70 -15.96 -24.27
C ALA A 28 -12.38 -15.18 -24.29
N GLU A 29 -12.48 -13.85 -24.22
CA GLU A 29 -11.33 -12.97 -24.17
C GLU A 29 -10.34 -13.49 -23.12
N ARG A 30 -9.07 -13.60 -23.48
CA ARG A 30 -8.04 -14.12 -22.59
C ARG A 30 -7.14 -12.99 -22.13
N ILE A 31 -6.66 -13.09 -20.91
CA ILE A 31 -5.63 -12.21 -20.37
C ILE A 31 -4.37 -13.01 -20.08
N GLU A 32 -3.21 -12.41 -20.42
CA GLU A 32 -1.91 -12.94 -20.03
C GLU A 32 -1.63 -12.47 -18.59
N VAL A 33 -1.56 -13.42 -17.66
CA VAL A 33 -1.11 -13.17 -16.28
C VAL A 33 0.35 -13.56 -16.16
N ARG A 34 1.12 -12.75 -15.43
CA ARG A 34 2.57 -12.92 -15.27
C ARG A 34 2.90 -13.15 -13.81
N GLU A 35 3.05 -14.41 -13.41
CA GLU A 35 3.51 -14.73 -12.06
C GLU A 35 5.02 -14.50 -11.95
N VAL A 36 5.44 -13.60 -11.06
CA VAL A 36 6.85 -13.40 -10.76
C VAL A 36 7.35 -14.53 -9.85
N VAL A 37 8.35 -15.28 -10.33
CA VAL A 37 8.98 -16.36 -9.57
C VAL A 37 10.33 -15.95 -8.97
N ALA A 38 10.99 -14.94 -9.56
CA ALA A 38 12.19 -14.34 -9.00
C ALA A 38 12.34 -12.87 -9.46
N SER A 39 12.93 -12.05 -8.60
CA SER A 39 13.33 -10.67 -8.90
C SER A 39 14.82 -10.51 -8.70
N LEU A 40 15.50 -9.92 -9.69
CA LEU A 40 16.95 -9.67 -9.70
C LEU A 40 17.30 -8.31 -9.06
N LEU A 41 16.30 -7.49 -8.73
CA LEU A 41 16.48 -6.24 -7.99
C LEU A 41 16.60 -6.50 -6.47
N ALA A 42 15.84 -7.48 -5.95
CA ALA A 42 15.94 -7.92 -4.57
C ALA A 42 17.17 -8.84 -4.39
N GLY A 43 18.01 -8.56 -3.40
CA GLY A 43 19.19 -9.39 -3.10
C GLY A 43 18.79 -10.77 -2.57
N GLY A 44 18.57 -11.74 -3.46
CA GLY A 44 18.14 -13.11 -3.16
C GLY A 44 19.16 -14.20 -3.55
N GLU A 45 18.69 -15.38 -3.95
CA GLU A 45 19.52 -16.53 -4.39
C GLU A 45 20.41 -16.23 -5.62
N LEU A 46 20.13 -15.14 -6.31
CA LEU A 46 20.84 -14.70 -7.51
C LEU A 46 22.06 -13.87 -7.10
N ARG A 47 23.25 -14.41 -7.36
CA ARG A 47 24.50 -13.69 -7.13
C ARG A 47 24.72 -12.65 -8.23
N ARG A 48 24.90 -11.40 -7.82
CA ARG A 48 25.29 -10.28 -8.67
C ARG A 48 26.80 -10.07 -8.56
N ASP A 49 27.50 -10.16 -9.69
CA ASP A 49 28.91 -9.77 -9.81
C ASP A 49 29.00 -8.54 -10.74
N LEU A 50 29.74 -7.51 -10.31
CA LEU A 50 29.81 -6.22 -10.99
C LEU A 50 31.17 -5.98 -11.66
N LEU A 51 31.12 -5.45 -12.88
CA LEU A 51 32.27 -4.83 -13.55
C LEU A 51 31.91 -3.35 -13.76
N VAL A 52 32.42 -2.53 -12.85
CA VAL A 52 32.11 -1.11 -12.75
C VAL A 52 33.15 -0.30 -13.53
N ASN A 53 32.70 0.66 -14.33
CA ASN A 53 33.55 1.77 -14.75
C ASN A 53 33.73 2.69 -13.54
N GLU A 54 34.96 2.92 -13.07
CA GLU A 54 35.24 3.78 -11.91
C GLU A 54 34.63 5.19 -12.03
N ALA A 55 34.36 5.66 -13.24
CA ALA A 55 33.68 6.93 -13.49
C ALA A 55 32.17 6.94 -13.17
N PHE A 56 31.48 5.79 -13.27
CA PHE A 56 30.02 5.67 -13.07
C PHE A 56 29.65 4.36 -12.36
N PRO A 57 29.55 4.35 -11.02
CA PRO A 57 29.16 3.16 -10.28
C PRO A 57 27.72 2.72 -10.56
N VAL A 58 27.49 1.41 -10.71
CA VAL A 58 26.14 0.84 -10.82
C VAL A 58 25.43 0.95 -9.48
N ARG A 59 24.36 1.74 -9.41
CA ARG A 59 23.58 1.98 -8.19
C ARG A 59 22.14 1.52 -8.37
N HIS A 60 21.53 1.07 -7.29
CA HIS A 60 20.08 0.93 -7.23
C HIS A 60 19.50 2.32 -6.91
N ASP A 61 18.50 2.77 -7.66
CA ASP A 61 17.84 4.07 -7.44
C ASP A 61 16.37 4.07 -7.91
N LEU A 62 15.62 5.11 -7.54
CA LEU A 62 14.30 5.41 -8.09
C LEU A 62 14.45 6.30 -9.34
N ILE A 63 14.26 5.72 -10.53
CA ILE A 63 14.69 6.36 -11.79
C ILE A 63 13.49 6.84 -12.61
N LYS A 64 13.58 8.10 -13.07
CA LYS A 64 12.57 8.76 -13.92
C LYS A 64 13.14 9.17 -15.30
N PRO A 65 12.57 8.68 -16.42
CA PRO A 65 13.00 9.06 -17.77
C PRO A 65 12.47 10.40 -18.30
N ARG A 66 11.32 10.90 -17.82
CA ARG A 66 10.64 12.10 -18.39
C ARG A 66 11.03 13.44 -17.76
N GLY A 67 11.13 14.50 -18.58
CA GLY A 67 11.26 15.91 -18.16
C GLY A 67 10.04 16.77 -18.49
N SER A 68 9.65 17.64 -17.54
CA SER A 68 8.53 18.61 -17.52
C SER A 68 7.09 18.05 -17.42
N GLY A 69 6.40 18.42 -16.34
CA GLY A 69 4.94 18.53 -16.23
C GLY A 69 4.10 17.25 -16.11
N VAL A 70 3.62 16.98 -14.89
CA VAL A 70 2.54 16.05 -14.49
C VAL A 70 2.83 14.54 -14.62
N GLY A 71 2.76 13.85 -13.48
CA GLY A 71 2.69 12.40 -13.33
C GLY A 71 3.94 11.73 -12.73
N VAL A 72 3.78 11.06 -11.58
CA VAL A 72 4.77 10.18 -10.94
C VAL A 72 4.82 8.78 -11.59
N TYR A 73 4.04 8.55 -12.64
CA TYR A 73 3.95 7.29 -13.41
C TYR A 73 5.13 6.96 -14.33
N ALA A 74 6.32 7.42 -14.01
CA ALA A 74 7.52 6.96 -14.71
C ALA A 74 8.70 6.72 -13.77
N ALA A 75 8.56 6.95 -12.47
CA ALA A 75 9.60 6.55 -11.53
C ALA A 75 9.48 5.04 -11.29
N ARG A 76 10.57 4.29 -11.42
CA ARG A 76 10.63 2.86 -11.08
C ARG A 76 11.91 2.58 -10.29
N SER A 77 11.82 1.66 -9.34
CA SER A 77 13.01 1.04 -8.73
C SER A 77 13.80 0.34 -9.84
N ALA A 78 15.07 0.71 -9.96
CA ALA A 78 15.90 0.34 -11.10
C ALA A 78 17.39 0.40 -10.75
N LEU A 79 18.22 -0.21 -11.59
CA LEU A 79 19.65 -0.02 -11.59
C LEU A 79 20.05 1.08 -12.57
N GLU A 80 20.82 2.05 -12.12
CA GLU A 80 21.53 2.97 -13.01
C GLU A 80 22.72 2.22 -13.65
N LEU A 81 22.65 2.01 -14.97
CA LEU A 81 23.72 1.46 -15.80
C LEU A 81 24.13 2.50 -16.85
N SER A 82 24.72 3.59 -16.40
CA SER A 82 25.26 4.63 -17.28
C SER A 82 26.41 4.08 -18.14
N PRO A 83 26.45 4.29 -19.47
CA PRO A 83 27.42 3.64 -20.34
C PRO A 83 28.88 4.08 -20.12
N PRO A 84 29.88 3.23 -20.44
CA PRO A 84 29.73 1.79 -20.55
C PRO A 84 29.56 1.17 -19.15
N SER A 85 28.53 0.36 -18.96
CA SER A 85 28.29 -0.38 -17.72
C SER A 85 27.92 -1.82 -18.02
N ARG A 86 28.23 -2.73 -17.09
CA ARG A 86 27.90 -4.15 -17.16
C ARG A 86 27.53 -4.70 -15.78
N VAL A 87 26.44 -5.45 -15.70
CA VAL A 87 26.04 -6.23 -14.53
C VAL A 87 25.86 -7.69 -14.94
N SER A 88 26.34 -8.62 -14.12
CA SER A 88 26.19 -10.06 -14.35
C SER A 88 25.38 -10.70 -13.23
N TYR A 89 24.47 -11.59 -13.61
CA TYR A 89 23.65 -12.39 -12.72
C TYR A 89 23.83 -13.87 -13.05
N ARG A 90 23.95 -14.70 -12.02
CA ARG A 90 23.95 -16.16 -12.20
C ARG A 90 22.51 -16.67 -12.17
N ILE A 91 22.00 -17.13 -13.31
CA ILE A 91 20.66 -17.71 -13.45
C ILE A 91 20.74 -19.24 -13.27
N PRO A 92 20.05 -19.81 -12.26
CA PRO A 92 19.93 -21.27 -12.11
C PRO A 92 19.25 -21.95 -13.31
N ASP A 93 19.66 -23.18 -13.63
CA ASP A 93 19.04 -24.00 -14.68
C ASP A 93 17.55 -24.26 -14.42
N ALA A 94 17.09 -24.15 -13.18
CA ALA A 94 15.67 -24.27 -12.82
C ALA A 94 14.78 -23.19 -13.45
N TYR A 95 15.35 -22.08 -13.93
CA TYR A 95 14.62 -21.02 -14.63
C TYR A 95 14.72 -21.13 -16.16
N ALA A 96 15.39 -22.17 -16.69
CA ALA A 96 15.41 -22.40 -18.13
C ALA A 96 13.99 -22.66 -18.67
N GLY A 97 13.68 -22.03 -19.81
CA GLY A 97 12.36 -22.04 -20.43
C GLY A 97 11.40 -20.96 -19.94
N LEU A 98 11.72 -20.26 -18.83
CA LEU A 98 10.92 -19.15 -18.32
C LEU A 98 11.22 -17.84 -19.06
N TRP A 99 10.45 -16.80 -18.78
CA TRP A 99 10.62 -15.49 -19.39
C TRP A 99 11.33 -14.52 -18.46
N PHE A 100 12.16 -13.66 -19.05
CA PHE A 100 12.79 -12.56 -18.35
C PHE A 100 12.17 -11.24 -18.83
N ASP A 101 11.43 -10.59 -17.95
CA ASP A 101 10.88 -9.25 -18.14
C ASP A 101 11.87 -8.25 -17.56
N PHE A 102 12.06 -7.12 -18.26
CA PHE A 102 12.87 -6.01 -17.79
C PHE A 102 12.47 -4.73 -18.51
N SER A 103 12.91 -3.59 -17.97
CA SER A 103 12.68 -2.29 -18.58
C SER A 103 13.99 -1.59 -18.85
N ILE A 104 14.05 -0.77 -19.90
CA ILE A 104 15.20 0.09 -20.21
C ILE A 104 14.77 1.55 -20.38
N ALA A 105 15.64 2.48 -20.00
CA ALA A 105 15.39 3.90 -20.12
C ALA A 105 16.67 4.74 -20.16
N ILE A 106 16.59 5.92 -20.80
CA ILE A 106 17.54 7.02 -20.61
C ILE A 106 16.94 8.00 -19.60
N MET A 107 17.76 8.45 -18.64
CA MET A 107 17.30 9.30 -17.54
C MET A 107 17.00 10.72 -18.01
N LYS A 108 16.09 11.39 -17.29
CA LYS A 108 15.80 12.82 -17.48
C LYS A 108 17.10 13.65 -17.47
N GLY A 109 17.19 14.64 -18.36
CA GLY A 109 18.35 15.54 -18.46
C GLY A 109 19.55 14.94 -19.19
N SER A 110 19.47 13.67 -19.57
CA SER A 110 20.54 13.02 -20.36
C SER A 110 20.31 13.10 -21.88
N TYR A 111 19.16 13.61 -22.32
CA TYR A 111 18.83 13.84 -23.73
C TYR A 111 19.53 15.11 -24.25
N ALA A 112 20.83 15.01 -24.55
CA ALA A 112 21.65 16.11 -25.05
C ALA A 112 22.71 15.59 -26.02
N GLY A 113 22.92 16.32 -27.13
CA GLY A 113 23.84 15.96 -28.22
C GLY A 113 23.27 14.92 -29.19
N GLU A 114 24.04 14.60 -30.24
CA GLU A 114 23.69 13.54 -31.19
C GLU A 114 24.31 12.21 -30.73
N GLY A 115 23.50 11.15 -30.67
CA GLY A 115 23.96 9.83 -30.26
C GLY A 115 22.85 8.91 -29.77
N SER A 116 23.23 7.69 -29.37
CA SER A 116 22.31 6.69 -28.82
C SER A 116 22.95 5.86 -27.71
N VAL A 117 22.12 5.39 -26.78
CA VAL A 117 22.50 4.39 -25.79
C VAL A 117 22.04 3.03 -26.29
N ARG A 118 22.99 2.13 -26.51
CA ARG A 118 22.74 0.72 -26.80
C ARG A 118 22.61 -0.06 -25.48
N PHE A 119 21.56 -0.84 -25.36
CA PHE A 119 21.30 -1.80 -24.28
C PHE A 119 21.42 -3.21 -24.87
N THR A 120 22.15 -4.09 -24.20
CA THR A 120 22.37 -5.48 -24.64
C THR A 120 22.15 -6.43 -23.47
N ALA A 121 21.49 -7.56 -23.72
CA ALA A 121 21.45 -8.69 -22.81
C ALA A 121 22.14 -9.91 -23.46
N GLU A 122 23.09 -10.50 -22.74
CA GLU A 122 23.76 -11.74 -23.14
C GLU A 122 23.42 -12.85 -22.14
N LEU A 123 23.00 -14.02 -22.62
CA LEU A 123 22.75 -15.19 -21.80
C LEU A 123 23.70 -16.31 -22.23
N ALA A 124 24.50 -16.82 -21.29
CA ALA A 124 25.48 -17.87 -21.55
C ALA A 124 26.45 -17.57 -22.73
N GLY A 125 26.74 -16.29 -22.96
CA GLY A 125 27.64 -15.81 -24.01
C GLY A 125 26.98 -15.47 -25.35
N GLU A 126 25.67 -15.69 -25.49
CA GLU A 126 24.89 -15.36 -26.69
C GLU A 126 24.07 -14.09 -26.47
N VAL A 127 24.06 -13.18 -27.46
CA VAL A 127 23.22 -11.97 -27.40
C VAL A 127 21.76 -12.37 -27.62
N VAL A 128 20.93 -12.19 -26.60
CA VAL A 128 19.49 -12.53 -26.62
C VAL A 128 18.60 -11.29 -26.76
N PHE A 129 19.15 -10.10 -26.54
CA PHE A 129 18.46 -8.83 -26.72
C PHE A 129 19.45 -7.71 -27.07
N GLU A 130 19.08 -6.85 -28.01
CA GLU A 130 19.78 -5.59 -28.29
C GLU A 130 18.79 -4.51 -28.71
N ARG A 131 18.91 -3.32 -28.13
CA ARG A 131 18.15 -2.14 -28.53
C ARG A 131 18.93 -0.85 -28.31
N SER A 132 18.86 0.08 -29.23
CA SER A 132 19.41 1.43 -29.09
C SER A 132 18.31 2.47 -28.93
N ILE A 133 18.47 3.38 -27.97
CA ILE A 133 17.58 4.53 -27.74
C ILE A 133 18.33 5.81 -28.10
N PRO A 134 17.81 6.64 -29.02
CA PRO A 134 18.39 7.95 -29.30
C PRO A 134 18.43 8.83 -28.04
N SER A 135 19.52 9.56 -27.84
CA SER A 135 19.73 10.42 -26.67
C SER A 135 19.74 11.91 -27.02
N SER A 136 19.18 12.31 -28.16
CA SER A 136 19.17 13.71 -28.59
C SER A 136 17.94 14.46 -28.09
N GLU A 137 18.00 15.80 -28.08
CA GLU A 137 16.85 16.65 -27.79
C GLU A 137 15.72 16.53 -28.83
N ALA A 138 16.00 15.96 -30.00
CA ALA A 138 15.00 15.68 -31.03
C ALA A 138 14.25 14.36 -30.81
N THR A 139 14.70 13.50 -29.88
CA THR A 139 14.06 12.21 -29.58
C THR A 139 12.57 12.41 -29.23
N PRO A 140 11.61 11.73 -29.90
CA PRO A 140 10.20 11.94 -29.64
C PRO A 140 9.81 11.70 -28.17
N ARG A 141 8.82 12.44 -27.64
CA ARG A 141 8.45 12.37 -26.21
C ARG A 141 7.96 10.98 -25.79
N GLU A 142 7.34 10.27 -26.72
CA GLU A 142 6.89 8.88 -26.61
C GLU A 142 8.03 7.88 -26.50
N GLU A 143 9.24 8.23 -26.95
CA GLU A 143 10.44 7.40 -26.78
C GLU A 143 11.19 7.72 -25.47
N ARG A 144 10.89 8.86 -24.84
CA ARG A 144 11.46 9.29 -23.55
C ARG A 144 10.72 8.70 -22.35
N ARG A 145 10.46 7.39 -22.39
CA ARG A 145 9.77 6.62 -21.36
C ARG A 145 10.54 5.34 -21.05
N TRP A 146 10.08 4.61 -20.04
CA TRP A 146 10.48 3.21 -19.88
C TRP A 146 10.00 2.40 -21.08
N HIS A 147 10.89 1.56 -21.61
CA HIS A 147 10.55 0.55 -22.61
C HIS A 147 10.59 -0.80 -21.91
N ASP A 148 9.46 -1.48 -21.88
CA ASP A 148 9.33 -2.82 -21.30
C ASP A 148 9.66 -3.85 -22.38
N GLU A 149 10.57 -4.75 -22.03
CA GLU A 149 11.23 -5.70 -22.91
C GLU A 149 11.20 -7.09 -22.30
N ARG A 150 11.34 -8.10 -23.16
CA ARG A 150 11.22 -9.50 -22.76
C ARG A 150 12.01 -10.41 -23.68
N PHE A 151 12.61 -11.45 -23.11
CA PHE A 151 13.13 -12.61 -23.85
C PHE A 151 12.99 -13.90 -23.04
N GLN A 152 13.02 -15.05 -23.71
CA GLN A 152 12.96 -16.36 -23.04
C GLN A 152 14.36 -16.78 -22.58
N LEU A 153 14.47 -17.30 -21.36
CA LEU A 153 15.69 -17.86 -20.81
C LEU A 153 15.94 -19.25 -21.41
N ALA A 154 16.66 -19.33 -22.54
CA ALA A 154 16.90 -20.59 -23.24
C ALA A 154 17.68 -21.63 -22.39
N SER A 155 18.45 -21.18 -21.40
CA SER A 155 19.19 -22.00 -20.44
C SER A 155 19.41 -21.25 -19.13
N GLY A 156 19.91 -21.94 -18.10
CA GLY A 156 20.62 -21.26 -17.02
C GLY A 156 21.98 -20.74 -17.50
N GLY A 157 22.72 -20.08 -16.61
CA GLY A 157 24.04 -19.52 -16.90
C GLY A 157 24.18 -18.06 -16.50
N ASP A 158 25.19 -17.39 -17.04
CA ASP A 158 25.42 -15.97 -16.76
C ASP A 158 24.53 -15.12 -17.66
N LEU A 159 23.65 -14.33 -17.05
CA LEU A 159 22.90 -13.26 -17.69
C LEU A 159 23.63 -11.95 -17.46
N ILE A 160 24.05 -11.31 -18.54
CA ILE A 160 24.79 -10.06 -18.52
C ILE A 160 23.93 -8.97 -19.15
N LEU A 161 23.68 -7.90 -18.40
CA LEU A 161 23.07 -6.68 -18.95
C LEU A 161 24.17 -5.63 -19.11
N SER A 162 24.27 -5.07 -20.31
CA SER A 162 25.30 -4.09 -20.68
C SER A 162 24.70 -2.86 -21.33
N THR A 163 25.35 -1.72 -21.12
CA THR A 163 25.05 -0.48 -21.84
C THR A 163 26.30 0.08 -22.51
N ALA A 164 26.14 0.64 -23.70
CA ALA A 164 27.19 1.32 -24.47
C ALA A 164 26.64 2.62 -25.06
N TYR A 165 27.50 3.61 -25.26
CA TYR A 165 27.12 4.88 -25.88
C TYR A 165 27.78 5.04 -27.24
N GLU A 166 26.99 5.41 -28.24
CA GLU A 166 27.42 5.74 -29.59
C GLU A 166 27.14 7.21 -29.86
N GLY A 167 28.18 8.04 -29.76
CA GLY A 167 28.11 9.47 -30.03
C GLY A 167 29.40 10.17 -29.65
N ASP A 168 29.41 11.49 -29.72
CA ASP A 168 30.63 12.31 -29.66
C ASP A 168 30.82 13.11 -28.35
N ARG A 169 29.91 12.95 -27.38
CA ARG A 169 29.98 13.67 -26.10
C ARG A 169 30.92 13.02 -25.07
N SER A 170 31.57 13.86 -24.26
CA SER A 170 32.56 13.44 -23.26
C SER A 170 31.97 12.72 -22.03
N VAL A 171 30.71 13.01 -21.69
CA VAL A 171 29.99 12.40 -20.55
C VAL A 171 28.78 11.65 -21.12
N PRO A 172 28.73 10.32 -21.16
CA PRO A 172 27.64 9.56 -21.80
C PRO A 172 26.28 9.78 -21.10
N PRO A 173 25.14 9.51 -21.78
CA PRO A 173 23.80 9.65 -21.20
C PRO A 173 23.62 8.72 -20.01
N ARG A 174 23.00 9.20 -18.93
CA ARG A 174 22.65 8.30 -17.83
C ARG A 174 21.52 7.38 -18.28
N ALA A 175 21.65 6.10 -17.97
CA ALA A 175 20.75 5.05 -18.44
C ALA A 175 20.43 4.08 -17.32
N ALA A 176 19.31 3.37 -17.44
CA ALA A 176 18.80 2.53 -16.38
C ALA A 176 18.12 1.27 -16.90
N VAL A 177 18.14 0.23 -16.06
CA VAL A 177 17.36 -0.99 -16.24
C VAL A 177 16.50 -1.28 -15.01
N GLY A 178 15.21 -1.55 -15.20
CA GLY A 178 14.24 -1.79 -14.13
C GLY A 178 13.45 -3.08 -14.33
N LEU A 179 12.52 -3.38 -13.43
CA LEU A 179 11.60 -4.54 -13.49
C LEU A 179 12.29 -5.89 -13.81
N LEU A 180 13.50 -6.13 -13.27
CA LEU A 180 14.28 -7.32 -13.60
C LEU A 180 13.64 -8.60 -13.01
N ARG A 181 12.71 -9.21 -13.72
CA ARG A 181 11.82 -10.27 -13.23
C ARG A 181 11.93 -11.53 -14.07
N ILE A 182 12.02 -12.67 -13.41
CA ILE A 182 11.77 -13.97 -14.04
C ILE A 182 10.31 -14.31 -13.81
N VAL A 183 9.58 -14.53 -14.89
CA VAL A 183 8.13 -14.71 -14.86
C VAL A 183 7.69 -16.00 -15.56
N VAL A 184 6.56 -16.52 -15.09
CA VAL A 184 5.80 -17.57 -15.77
C VAL A 184 4.53 -16.93 -16.33
N PRO A 185 4.47 -16.64 -17.64
CA PRO A 185 3.24 -16.17 -18.25
C PRO A 185 2.28 -17.35 -18.43
N TYR A 186 1.01 -17.10 -18.17
CA TYR A 186 -0.06 -18.03 -18.50
C TYR A 186 -1.32 -17.26 -18.87
N ASP A 187 -2.06 -17.75 -19.86
CA ASP A 187 -3.32 -17.15 -20.24
C ASP A 187 -4.45 -17.75 -19.43
N ILE A 188 -5.35 -16.91 -18.97
CA ILE A 188 -6.62 -17.34 -18.37
C ILE A 188 -7.80 -16.69 -19.10
N PRO A 189 -9.00 -17.31 -19.08
CA PRO A 189 -10.21 -16.65 -19.54
C PRO A 189 -10.54 -15.43 -18.67
N ARG A 190 -10.95 -14.33 -19.30
CA ARG A 190 -11.59 -13.20 -18.65
C ARG A 190 -12.93 -13.65 -18.11
N ALA A 191 -13.22 -13.33 -16.85
CA ALA A 191 -14.49 -13.63 -16.23
C ALA A 191 -15.55 -12.62 -16.72
N PRO A 192 -16.60 -13.07 -17.43
CA PRO A 192 -17.71 -12.20 -17.82
C PRO A 192 -18.50 -11.78 -16.58
N ALA A 193 -19.26 -10.68 -16.66
CA ALA A 193 -20.18 -10.34 -15.58
C ALA A 193 -21.17 -11.48 -15.33
N ASP A 194 -21.36 -11.86 -14.07
CA ASP A 194 -22.24 -12.95 -13.65
C ASP A 194 -23.06 -12.48 -12.44
N PRO A 195 -24.41 -12.44 -12.50
CA PRO A 195 -25.27 -12.04 -11.38
C PRO A 195 -25.11 -12.86 -10.10
N GLU A 196 -24.59 -14.08 -10.18
CA GLU A 196 -24.40 -14.97 -9.03
C GLU A 196 -22.97 -14.88 -8.45
N GLU A 197 -22.04 -14.22 -9.16
CA GLU A 197 -20.65 -14.05 -8.72
C GLU A 197 -20.27 -12.57 -8.60
N PRO A 198 -19.90 -12.11 -7.39
CA PRO A 198 -19.80 -10.67 -7.14
C PRO A 198 -18.59 -10.02 -7.82
N ASN A 199 -18.79 -8.76 -8.20
CA ASN A 199 -17.74 -7.76 -8.39
C ASN A 199 -17.21 -7.25 -7.05
N VAL A 200 -16.10 -6.51 -7.05
CA VAL A 200 -15.53 -5.92 -5.84
C VAL A 200 -15.13 -4.47 -6.06
N VAL A 201 -15.57 -3.60 -5.15
CA VAL A 201 -15.06 -2.25 -4.95
C VAL A 201 -14.47 -2.16 -3.54
N LEU A 202 -13.15 -1.99 -3.44
CA LEU A 202 -12.45 -1.73 -2.19
C LEU A 202 -12.12 -0.24 -2.09
N ILE A 203 -12.73 0.43 -1.12
CA ILE A 203 -12.55 1.85 -0.81
C ILE A 203 -11.67 1.98 0.43
N VAL A 204 -10.53 2.63 0.28
CA VAL A 204 -9.62 3.03 1.35
C VAL A 204 -9.60 4.54 1.43
N ILE A 205 -9.82 5.07 2.63
CA ILE A 205 -9.90 6.51 2.89
C ILE A 205 -8.76 6.89 3.84
N ASP A 206 -7.84 7.71 3.36
CA ASP A 206 -6.63 8.10 4.11
C ASP A 206 -7.00 8.81 5.42
N THR A 207 -6.33 8.47 6.52
CA THR A 207 -6.51 9.07 7.87
C THR A 207 -7.90 8.98 8.50
N LEU A 208 -8.88 8.29 7.89
CA LEU A 208 -10.25 8.23 8.40
C LEU A 208 -10.38 7.44 9.71
N ARG A 209 -10.85 8.13 10.75
CA ARG A 209 -11.12 7.58 12.08
C ARG A 209 -12.49 6.92 12.17
N ALA A 210 -12.54 5.75 12.82
CA ALA A 210 -13.81 5.07 13.09
C ALA A 210 -14.76 5.93 13.95
N ASP A 211 -14.27 6.51 15.04
CA ASP A 211 -15.07 7.25 16.02
C ASP A 211 -15.63 8.59 15.49
N ARG A 212 -15.30 8.96 14.24
CA ARG A 212 -15.79 10.15 13.54
C ARG A 212 -16.91 9.84 12.54
N LEU A 213 -17.34 8.57 12.43
CA LEU A 213 -18.49 8.16 11.63
C LEU A 213 -19.74 7.97 12.51
N HIS A 214 -20.90 8.40 12.02
CA HIS A 214 -22.15 8.38 12.82
C HIS A 214 -22.51 6.96 13.28
N THR A 215 -22.40 5.96 12.40
CA THR A 215 -22.63 4.54 12.74
C THR A 215 -21.66 3.93 13.77
N TYR A 216 -20.56 4.63 14.09
CA TYR A 216 -19.62 4.28 15.15
C TYR A 216 -19.81 5.07 16.45
N GLY A 217 -20.75 6.03 16.47
CA GLY A 217 -21.23 6.69 17.69
C GLY A 217 -20.94 8.19 17.78
N THR A 218 -20.38 8.84 16.76
CA THR A 218 -20.30 10.32 16.78
C THR A 218 -21.72 10.92 16.67
N PRO A 219 -22.01 12.02 17.40
CA PRO A 219 -23.30 12.71 17.28
C PRO A 219 -23.45 13.47 15.94
N ALA A 220 -22.37 13.73 15.21
CA ALA A 220 -22.42 14.46 13.95
C ALA A 220 -22.84 13.56 12.78
N GLU A 221 -23.86 13.96 12.00
CA GLU A 221 -24.30 13.24 10.79
C GLU A 221 -23.39 13.59 9.59
N VAL A 222 -22.11 13.21 9.67
CA VAL A 222 -21.09 13.48 8.65
C VAL A 222 -20.90 12.34 7.65
N SER A 223 -21.57 11.20 7.81
CA SER A 223 -21.29 9.99 7.03
C SER A 223 -22.52 9.20 6.51
N PRO A 224 -23.56 9.85 5.95
CA PRO A 224 -24.80 9.16 5.56
C PRO A 224 -24.65 8.03 4.54
N ALA A 225 -23.72 8.10 3.57
CA ALA A 225 -23.51 7.05 2.59
C ALA A 225 -22.88 5.81 3.23
N MET A 226 -21.85 6.00 4.06
CA MET A 226 -21.24 4.92 4.84
C MET A 226 -22.21 4.33 5.87
N ASP A 227 -23.08 5.15 6.48
CA ASP A 227 -24.13 4.65 7.38
C ASP A 227 -25.12 3.76 6.64
N ALA A 228 -25.52 4.14 5.42
CA ALA A 228 -26.39 3.33 4.58
C ALA A 228 -25.74 2.00 4.16
N LEU A 229 -24.44 2.00 3.85
CA LEU A 229 -23.67 0.78 3.60
C LEU A 229 -23.62 -0.12 4.85
N ALA A 230 -23.36 0.45 6.02
CA ALA A 230 -23.34 -0.29 7.28
C ALA A 230 -24.70 -0.91 7.62
N ALA A 231 -25.80 -0.19 7.36
CA ALA A 231 -27.16 -0.68 7.58
C ALA A 231 -27.51 -1.89 6.69
N ARG A 232 -26.96 -1.96 5.47
CA ARG A 232 -27.14 -3.06 4.52
C ARG A 232 -26.00 -4.10 4.55
N GLY A 233 -25.17 -4.07 5.59
CA GLY A 233 -23.96 -4.87 5.63
C GLY A 233 -23.50 -5.23 7.03
N VAL A 234 -22.22 -5.59 7.15
CA VAL A 234 -21.56 -5.85 8.43
C VAL A 234 -20.62 -4.70 8.77
N LEU A 235 -20.77 -4.15 9.97
CA LEU A 235 -19.85 -3.18 10.56
C LEU A 235 -18.96 -3.85 11.61
N PHE A 236 -17.65 -3.61 11.54
CA PHE A 236 -16.67 -4.11 12.50
C PHE A 236 -16.30 -3.01 13.49
N GLU A 237 -16.78 -3.11 14.73
CA GLU A 237 -16.65 -2.06 15.73
C GLU A 237 -15.20 -1.83 16.18
N ARG A 238 -14.35 -2.87 16.02
CA ARG A 238 -12.96 -2.91 16.49
C ARG A 238 -12.02 -3.39 15.40
N ALA A 239 -11.99 -2.68 14.27
CA ALA A 239 -10.98 -2.87 13.23
C ALA A 239 -9.76 -1.98 13.47
N PHE A 240 -8.56 -2.55 13.29
CA PHE A 240 -7.30 -1.88 13.55
C PHE A 240 -6.35 -1.90 12.35
N ALA A 241 -5.75 -0.76 12.07
CA ALA A 241 -4.64 -0.61 11.15
C ALA A 241 -3.36 -1.25 11.72
N ASN A 242 -2.60 -1.96 10.88
CA ASN A 242 -1.35 -2.56 11.33
C ASN A 242 -0.19 -1.55 11.47
N ALA A 243 -0.34 -0.32 10.97
CA ALA A 243 0.59 0.79 11.11
C ALA A 243 -0.17 2.14 11.11
N PRO A 244 0.35 3.19 11.79
CA PRO A 244 -0.33 4.48 11.92
C PRO A 244 -0.01 5.44 10.76
N TRP A 245 0.30 4.91 9.57
CA TRP A 245 0.62 5.71 8.38
C TRP A 245 0.44 4.91 7.09
N THR A 246 0.23 5.62 5.97
CA THR A 246 -0.32 5.08 4.72
C THR A 246 0.43 3.90 4.14
N LEU A 247 1.74 4.01 3.94
CA LEU A 247 2.49 3.05 3.14
C LEU A 247 2.45 1.62 3.71
N PRO A 248 2.96 1.33 4.93
CA PRO A 248 2.90 -0.02 5.48
C PRO A 248 1.48 -0.52 5.74
N SER A 249 0.55 0.37 6.09
CA SER A 249 -0.84 -0.05 6.35
C SER A 249 -1.55 -0.47 5.07
N THR A 250 -1.37 0.28 3.97
CA THR A 250 -1.94 -0.08 2.67
C THR A 250 -1.33 -1.37 2.12
N VAL A 251 -0.02 -1.59 2.30
CA VAL A 251 0.60 -2.89 1.98
C VAL A 251 -0.06 -4.01 2.79
N SER A 252 -0.36 -3.78 4.06
CA SER A 252 -1.04 -4.77 4.90
C SER A 252 -2.43 -5.12 4.36
N ILE A 253 -3.22 -4.10 3.96
CA ILE A 253 -4.55 -4.28 3.34
C ILE A 253 -4.45 -5.11 2.05
N LEU A 254 -3.53 -4.76 1.14
CA LEU A 254 -3.46 -5.39 -0.19
C LEU A 254 -2.75 -6.74 -0.20
N THR A 255 -2.07 -7.14 0.87
CA THR A 255 -1.26 -8.39 0.89
C THR A 255 -1.68 -9.37 1.99
N GLY A 256 -2.51 -8.95 2.94
CA GLY A 256 -2.89 -9.75 4.11
C GLY A 256 -1.75 -9.98 5.13
N MET A 257 -0.61 -9.33 4.92
CA MET A 257 0.59 -9.42 5.75
C MET A 257 0.62 -8.27 6.76
N SER A 258 1.29 -8.48 7.88
CA SER A 258 1.63 -7.39 8.82
C SER A 258 2.99 -6.75 8.48
N PRO A 259 3.34 -5.57 9.02
CA PRO A 259 4.62 -4.92 8.74
C PRO A 259 5.86 -5.78 9.03
N PRO A 260 5.92 -6.57 10.12
CA PRO A 260 7.02 -7.52 10.29
C PRO A 260 7.07 -8.61 9.22
N GLU A 261 5.97 -8.95 8.56
CA GLU A 261 5.90 -9.96 7.50
C GLU A 261 6.29 -9.39 6.13
N HIS A 262 5.77 -8.21 5.74
CA HIS A 262 6.04 -7.63 4.41
C HIS A 262 7.29 -6.74 4.37
N GLY A 263 7.77 -6.25 5.52
CA GLY A 263 8.99 -5.45 5.64
C GLY A 263 8.92 -4.00 5.19
N VAL A 264 8.02 -3.65 4.26
CA VAL A 264 7.80 -2.25 3.83
C VAL A 264 7.52 -1.33 5.03
N GLY A 265 8.31 -0.25 5.20
CA GLY A 265 8.19 0.70 6.32
C GLY A 265 8.60 0.17 7.69
N PHE A 266 8.87 -1.14 7.80
CA PHE A 266 9.37 -1.82 9.00
C PHE A 266 10.88 -2.08 8.93
N THR A 267 11.43 -2.20 7.72
CA THR A 267 12.85 -2.18 7.41
C THR A 267 13.20 -0.89 6.66
N ASP A 268 14.40 -0.83 6.11
CA ASP A 268 14.85 0.22 5.18
C ASP A 268 14.21 0.14 3.78
N SER A 269 13.19 -0.69 3.56
CA SER A 269 12.50 -0.84 2.27
C SER A 269 11.17 -0.09 2.26
N PHE A 270 10.91 0.68 1.20
CA PHE A 270 9.65 1.43 0.98
C PHE A 270 8.93 1.01 -0.31
N THR A 271 9.26 -0.17 -0.84
CA THR A 271 8.72 -0.72 -2.09
C THR A 271 8.17 -2.12 -1.84
N VAL A 272 6.99 -2.43 -2.36
CA VAL A 272 6.41 -3.77 -2.26
C VAL A 272 7.28 -4.75 -3.05
N ALA A 273 7.70 -5.85 -2.43
CA ALA A 273 8.53 -6.83 -3.09
C ALA A 273 7.74 -7.63 -4.14
N ASP A 274 8.35 -7.88 -5.30
CA ASP A 274 7.76 -8.63 -6.43
C ASP A 274 7.28 -10.05 -6.07
N SER A 275 7.78 -10.62 -4.97
CA SER A 275 7.43 -11.97 -4.52
C SER A 275 6.22 -12.03 -3.60
N ILE A 276 5.72 -10.86 -3.15
CA ILE A 276 4.52 -10.78 -2.32
C ILE A 276 3.31 -10.78 -3.24
N LEU A 277 2.47 -11.80 -3.14
CA LEU A 277 1.22 -11.86 -3.90
C LEU A 277 0.25 -10.79 -3.40
N THR A 278 -0.17 -9.89 -4.27
CA THR A 278 -1.17 -8.86 -3.94
C THR A 278 -2.60 -9.37 -4.15
N LEU A 279 -3.56 -8.68 -3.54
CA LEU A 279 -4.98 -8.89 -3.72
C LEU A 279 -5.39 -8.71 -5.20
N ALA A 280 -4.81 -7.71 -5.87
CA ALA A 280 -5.04 -7.47 -7.29
C ALA A 280 -4.52 -8.62 -8.15
N GLU A 281 -3.32 -9.14 -7.89
CA GLU A 281 -2.79 -10.31 -8.60
C GLU A 281 -3.65 -11.56 -8.39
N ALA A 282 -4.19 -11.76 -7.19
CA ALA A 282 -5.08 -12.88 -6.90
C ALA A 282 -6.41 -12.79 -7.67
N PHE A 283 -7.00 -11.59 -7.78
CA PHE A 283 -8.19 -11.36 -8.61
C PHE A 283 -7.88 -11.47 -10.10
N GLN A 284 -6.79 -10.84 -10.57
CA GLN A 284 -6.34 -10.93 -11.95
C GLN A 284 -6.11 -12.39 -12.35
N GLY A 285 -5.40 -13.17 -11.53
CA GLY A 285 -5.16 -14.61 -11.73
C GLY A 285 -6.42 -15.48 -11.72
N SER A 286 -7.58 -14.91 -11.36
CA SER A 286 -8.90 -15.54 -11.37
C SER A 286 -9.82 -15.00 -12.47
N GLY A 287 -9.29 -14.21 -13.41
CA GLY A 287 -10.00 -13.72 -14.59
C GLY A 287 -10.67 -12.35 -14.41
N PHE A 288 -10.50 -11.70 -13.26
CA PHE A 288 -11.12 -10.39 -13.01
C PHE A 288 -10.40 -9.29 -13.79
N THR A 289 -11.18 -8.30 -14.20
CA THR A 289 -10.67 -6.98 -14.60
C THR A 289 -10.16 -6.25 -13.36
N THR A 290 -8.91 -5.80 -13.35
CA THR A 290 -8.34 -5.12 -12.18
C THR A 290 -8.01 -3.65 -12.46
N GLY A 291 -8.58 -2.75 -11.66
CA GLY A 291 -8.38 -1.31 -11.74
C GLY A 291 -8.02 -0.69 -10.39
N ALA A 292 -7.19 0.33 -10.40
CA ALA A 292 -6.85 1.13 -9.22
C ALA A 292 -6.92 2.62 -9.53
N ILE A 293 -7.50 3.41 -8.63
CA ILE A 293 -7.53 4.87 -8.67
C ILE A 293 -7.08 5.37 -7.30
N ALA A 294 -5.90 5.98 -7.23
CA ALA A 294 -5.27 6.41 -5.98
C ALA A 294 -4.88 7.88 -6.01
N CYS A 295 -5.24 8.64 -4.96
CA CYS A 295 -4.85 10.05 -4.83
C CYS A 295 -3.58 10.28 -4.01
N ASN A 296 -3.21 9.33 -3.16
CA ASN A 296 -2.01 9.44 -2.34
C ASN A 296 -0.75 9.07 -3.16
N PRO A 297 0.29 9.94 -3.22
CA PRO A 297 1.52 9.71 -3.99
C PRO A 297 2.34 8.48 -3.56
N LEU A 298 2.17 8.02 -2.31
CA LEU A 298 2.78 6.78 -1.82
C LEU A 298 2.20 5.56 -2.53
N ILE A 299 0.93 5.60 -2.94
CA ILE A 299 0.27 4.51 -3.64
C ILE A 299 0.50 4.69 -5.14
N SER A 300 1.66 4.22 -5.62
CA SER A 300 2.08 4.42 -7.00
C SER A 300 2.95 3.30 -7.55
N PRO A 301 3.08 3.19 -8.90
CA PRO A 301 3.99 2.23 -9.54
C PRO A 301 5.44 2.34 -9.09
N ALA A 302 5.87 3.53 -8.64
CA ALA A 302 7.20 3.77 -8.11
C ALA A 302 7.55 2.89 -6.90
N ARG A 303 6.52 2.47 -6.15
CA ARG A 303 6.62 1.60 -4.97
C ARG A 303 6.01 0.21 -5.23
N ASN A 304 5.78 -0.12 -6.50
CA ASN A 304 5.27 -1.42 -6.95
C ASN A 304 3.84 -1.74 -6.48
N PHE A 305 2.99 -0.71 -6.32
CA PHE A 305 1.57 -0.91 -6.02
C PHE A 305 0.73 -1.32 -7.24
N ASP A 306 1.27 -1.19 -8.45
CA ASP A 306 0.62 -1.56 -9.71
C ASP A 306 0.63 -3.07 -10.00
N GLN A 307 1.25 -3.88 -9.13
CA GLN A 307 1.26 -5.33 -9.24
C GLN A 307 -0.16 -5.91 -9.27
N GLY A 308 -0.49 -6.56 -10.39
CA GLY A 308 -1.78 -7.22 -10.61
C GLY A 308 -2.90 -6.29 -11.09
N PHE A 309 -2.66 -4.98 -11.22
CA PHE A 309 -3.61 -4.05 -11.83
C PHE A 309 -3.37 -3.93 -13.34
N GLU A 310 -4.42 -4.09 -14.14
CA GLU A 310 -4.36 -3.82 -15.58
C GLU A 310 -4.35 -2.31 -15.86
N GLU A 311 -5.13 -1.57 -15.07
CA GLU A 311 -5.22 -0.11 -15.14
C GLU A 311 -4.95 0.51 -13.77
N PHE A 312 -3.98 1.43 -13.71
CA PHE A 312 -3.58 2.09 -12.47
C PHE A 312 -3.51 3.60 -12.67
N PHE A 313 -4.41 4.32 -12.00
CA PHE A 313 -4.52 5.76 -12.01
C PHE A 313 -4.01 6.32 -10.65
N VAL A 314 -3.18 7.36 -10.70
CA VAL A 314 -2.51 8.11 -9.65
C VAL A 314 -2.81 9.57 -9.89
N HIS A 315 -3.56 10.13 -8.97
CA HIS A 315 -4.10 11.47 -9.00
C HIS A 315 -3.52 12.26 -7.81
N HIS A 316 -2.23 12.59 -7.89
CA HIS A 316 -1.47 13.25 -6.82
C HIS A 316 -2.25 14.39 -6.15
N TRP A 317 -2.61 14.19 -4.88
CA TRP A 317 -3.27 15.20 -4.04
C TRP A 317 -4.53 15.79 -4.68
N ARG A 318 -5.26 14.97 -5.44
CA ARG A 318 -6.55 15.35 -6.01
C ARG A 318 -7.68 15.04 -5.03
N SER A 319 -8.68 15.91 -5.03
CA SER A 319 -9.86 15.77 -4.16
C SER A 319 -10.78 14.63 -4.61
N ALA A 320 -11.58 14.14 -3.66
CA ALA A 320 -12.53 13.04 -3.83
C ALA A 320 -13.42 13.13 -5.10
N PRO A 321 -13.97 14.28 -5.53
CA PRO A 321 -14.80 14.36 -6.74
C PRO A 321 -14.11 13.88 -8.02
N GLN A 322 -12.78 14.07 -8.13
CA GLN A 322 -12.02 13.64 -9.31
C GLN A 322 -11.87 12.11 -9.33
N VAL A 323 -11.81 11.47 -8.16
CA VAL A 323 -11.82 10.01 -8.02
C VAL A 323 -13.17 9.45 -8.45
N ALA A 324 -14.29 10.07 -8.03
CA ALA A 324 -15.62 9.63 -8.47
C ALA A 324 -15.81 9.73 -9.98
N GLU A 325 -15.34 10.81 -10.62
CA GLU A 325 -15.44 10.93 -12.07
C GLU A 325 -14.68 9.82 -12.80
N GLU A 326 -13.45 9.53 -12.38
CA GLU A 326 -12.62 8.46 -12.95
C GLU A 326 -13.21 7.07 -12.64
N ALA A 327 -13.67 6.84 -11.42
CA ALA A 327 -14.33 5.59 -11.02
C ALA A 327 -15.62 5.36 -11.81
N ALA A 328 -16.42 6.40 -12.03
CA ALA A 328 -17.65 6.30 -12.80
C ALA A 328 -17.39 6.01 -14.28
N ARG A 329 -16.32 6.56 -14.87
CA ARG A 329 -15.88 6.17 -16.22
C ARG A 329 -15.47 4.70 -16.26
N TRP A 330 -14.57 4.32 -15.37
CA TRP A 330 -14.04 2.97 -15.31
C TRP A 330 -15.14 1.92 -15.11
N LEU A 331 -16.07 2.15 -14.18
CA LEU A 331 -17.20 1.26 -13.95
C LEU A 331 -18.08 1.10 -15.19
N ARG A 332 -18.35 2.19 -15.94
CA ARG A 332 -19.13 2.13 -17.18
C ARG A 332 -18.42 1.32 -18.28
N ASP A 333 -17.09 1.43 -18.37
CA ASP A 333 -16.29 0.74 -19.37
C ASP A 333 -16.13 -0.76 -19.07
N HIS A 334 -16.23 -1.17 -17.81
CA HIS A 334 -15.94 -2.55 -17.38
C HIS A 334 -17.12 -3.32 -16.78
N ALA A 335 -18.31 -2.74 -16.66
CA ALA A 335 -19.49 -3.39 -16.07
C ALA A 335 -19.91 -4.73 -16.75
N GLY A 336 -19.48 -4.98 -17.98
CA GLY A 336 -19.72 -6.24 -18.69
C GLY A 336 -18.82 -7.41 -18.25
N ARG A 337 -17.91 -7.19 -17.29
CA ARG A 337 -16.92 -8.17 -16.81
C ARG A 337 -16.97 -8.24 -15.29
N ARG A 338 -16.51 -9.35 -14.70
CA ARG A 338 -16.17 -9.35 -13.27
C ARG A 338 -14.96 -8.46 -13.03
N PHE A 339 -15.00 -7.69 -11.95
CA PHE A 339 -13.95 -6.72 -11.67
C PHE A 339 -13.57 -6.58 -10.20
N PHE A 340 -12.33 -6.16 -9.98
CA PHE A 340 -11.80 -5.66 -8.71
C PHE A 340 -11.33 -4.22 -8.94
N LEU A 341 -12.03 -3.27 -8.32
CA LEU A 341 -11.70 -1.85 -8.35
C LEU A 341 -11.22 -1.40 -6.97
N TYR A 342 -10.00 -0.88 -6.92
CA TYR A 342 -9.42 -0.27 -5.73
C TYR A 342 -9.50 1.25 -5.82
N LEU A 343 -10.13 1.89 -4.84
CA LEU A 343 -10.23 3.34 -4.71
C LEU A 343 -9.50 3.79 -3.45
N HIS A 344 -8.54 4.70 -3.59
CA HIS A 344 -7.83 5.29 -2.44
C HIS A 344 -7.98 6.81 -2.44
N PHE A 345 -8.84 7.30 -1.56
CA PHE A 345 -9.05 8.72 -1.32
C PHE A 345 -7.93 9.28 -0.45
N VAL A 346 -7.61 10.56 -0.63
CA VAL A 346 -6.65 11.26 0.23
C VAL A 346 -7.36 12.08 1.30
N ASP A 347 -8.56 12.59 1.05
CA ASP A 347 -9.36 13.27 2.06
C ASP A 347 -9.87 12.23 3.09
N PRO A 348 -9.86 12.49 4.41
CA PRO A 348 -9.57 13.76 5.08
C PRO A 348 -8.12 13.90 5.58
N HIS A 349 -7.08 13.73 4.74
CA HIS A 349 -5.67 13.93 5.15
C HIS A 349 -5.27 15.40 5.09
N PHE A 350 -4.51 15.88 6.09
CA PHE A 350 -3.99 17.26 6.12
C PHE A 350 -3.22 17.66 4.83
N PRO A 351 -3.34 18.90 4.31
CA PRO A 351 -4.08 20.05 4.86
C PRO A 351 -5.59 19.92 4.68
N TYR A 352 -6.34 20.22 5.74
CA TYR A 352 -7.80 20.17 5.72
C TYR A 352 -8.37 21.41 5.01
N GLU A 353 -8.81 21.21 3.78
CA GLU A 353 -9.30 22.23 2.86
C GLU A 353 -10.70 21.85 2.30
N PRO A 354 -11.72 21.67 3.17
CA PRO A 354 -13.07 21.36 2.70
C PRO A 354 -13.59 22.47 1.77
N SER A 355 -14.50 22.12 0.85
CA SER A 355 -15.07 23.13 -0.04
C SER A 355 -15.75 24.26 0.74
N ALA A 356 -15.76 25.47 0.16
CA ALA A 356 -16.34 26.64 0.79
C ALA A 356 -17.81 26.42 1.23
N GLU A 357 -18.59 25.68 0.44
CA GLU A 357 -19.97 25.33 0.77
C GLU A 357 -20.07 24.48 2.05
N VAL A 358 -19.19 23.48 2.19
CA VAL A 358 -19.19 22.59 3.34
C VAL A 358 -18.60 23.27 4.57
N ALA A 359 -17.52 24.05 4.40
CA ALA A 359 -16.93 24.85 5.46
C ALA A 359 -17.94 25.85 6.05
N GLU A 360 -18.68 26.59 5.22
CA GLU A 360 -19.72 27.53 5.67
C GLU A 360 -20.85 26.84 6.47
N ARG A 361 -21.08 25.55 6.20
CA ARG A 361 -22.15 24.76 6.83
C ARG A 361 -21.71 24.09 8.14
N LEU A 362 -20.49 23.55 8.18
CA LEU A 362 -20.07 22.61 9.22
C LEU A 362 -18.94 23.14 10.11
N VAL A 363 -18.26 24.21 9.72
CA VAL A 363 -17.05 24.69 10.40
C VAL A 363 -17.29 26.07 11.00
N THR A 364 -16.91 26.24 12.26
CA THR A 364 -16.97 27.56 12.92
C THR A 364 -15.79 28.43 12.49
N PRO A 365 -15.89 29.78 12.55
CA PRO A 365 -14.75 30.64 12.23
C PRO A 365 -13.52 30.30 13.10
N PRO A 366 -12.29 30.37 12.54
CA PRO A 366 -11.09 30.01 13.27
C PRO A 366 -10.93 30.88 14.53
N PRO A 367 -10.42 30.32 15.64
CA PRO A 367 -10.17 31.05 16.87
C PRO A 367 -9.08 32.13 16.70
N ASP A 368 -9.03 33.08 17.64
CA ASP A 368 -7.99 34.09 17.68
C ASP A 368 -6.61 33.43 17.86
N GLY A 369 -5.67 33.75 16.97
CA GLY A 369 -4.34 33.14 17.00
C GLY A 369 -4.30 31.71 16.47
N TYR A 370 -5.34 31.27 15.73
CA TYR A 370 -5.37 29.98 15.04
C TYR A 370 -4.05 29.69 14.31
N ILE A 371 -3.49 28.54 14.65
CA ILE A 371 -2.27 28.03 14.05
C ILE A 371 -2.67 27.24 12.81
N GLY A 372 -2.84 27.96 11.70
CA GLY A 372 -3.29 27.37 10.43
C GLY A 372 -2.27 26.49 9.70
N GLU A 373 -1.05 26.32 10.22
CA GLU A 373 -0.08 25.35 9.69
C GLU A 373 -0.16 24.02 10.45
N GLU A 374 0.53 22.98 9.96
CA GLU A 374 0.64 21.65 10.58
C GLU A 374 0.78 21.75 12.10
N LEU A 375 -0.29 21.43 12.85
CA LEU A 375 -0.29 21.46 14.31
C LEU A 375 0.82 20.56 14.87
N ASP A 376 1.11 19.44 14.19
CA ASP A 376 2.27 18.57 14.40
C ASP A 376 3.59 19.36 14.44
N ARG A 377 3.85 20.20 13.44
CA ARG A 377 5.07 21.03 13.34
C ARG A 377 5.16 22.01 14.50
N PHE A 378 4.04 22.63 14.86
CA PHE A 378 4.00 23.55 15.98
C PHE A 378 4.22 22.85 17.32
N LEU A 379 3.61 21.68 17.53
CA LEU A 379 3.85 20.88 18.72
C LEU A 379 5.34 20.52 18.84
N ARG A 380 5.99 20.11 17.74
CA ARG A 380 7.44 19.82 17.72
C ARG A 380 8.30 20.99 18.17
N ALA A 381 7.93 22.22 17.78
CA ALA A 381 8.63 23.43 18.21
C ALA A 381 8.28 23.83 19.65
N TRP A 382 7.04 23.62 20.07
CA TRP A 382 6.52 24.00 21.38
C TRP A 382 7.10 23.16 22.53
N TYR A 383 7.27 21.84 22.33
CA TYR A 383 7.83 20.94 23.33
C TYR A 383 9.18 21.41 23.93
N PRO A 384 10.13 21.92 23.11
CA PRO A 384 11.38 22.51 23.62
C PRO A 384 11.28 23.87 24.32
N ASP A 385 10.41 24.79 23.89
CA ASP A 385 10.54 26.23 24.20
C ASP A 385 9.29 26.93 24.74
N GLY A 386 8.12 26.28 24.71
CA GLY A 386 6.87 26.84 25.24
C GLY A 386 6.37 28.09 24.52
N THR A 387 6.69 28.24 23.22
CA THR A 387 6.44 29.46 22.42
C THR A 387 4.98 29.85 22.20
N VAL A 388 4.02 28.97 22.47
CA VAL A 388 2.56 29.20 22.29
C VAL A 388 1.80 28.79 23.55
N SER A 389 0.67 29.45 23.85
CA SER A 389 -0.18 29.08 24.99
C SER A 389 -0.90 27.74 24.75
N GLU A 390 -1.13 27.00 25.83
CA GLU A 390 -1.86 25.73 25.80
C GLU A 390 -3.29 25.91 25.23
N ASP A 391 -3.95 27.02 25.55
CA ASP A 391 -5.30 27.32 25.05
C ASP A 391 -5.33 27.44 23.52
N VAL A 392 -4.36 28.15 22.92
CA VAL A 392 -4.29 28.32 21.46
C VAL A 392 -4.03 26.98 20.77
N VAL A 393 -3.20 26.12 21.36
CA VAL A 393 -2.95 24.76 20.84
C VAL A 393 -4.22 23.92 20.88
N ARG A 394 -4.95 23.92 21.99
CA ARG A 394 -6.23 23.18 22.13
C ARG A 394 -7.33 23.70 21.22
N GLU A 395 -7.49 25.02 21.12
CA GLU A 395 -8.48 25.64 20.25
C GLU A 395 -8.15 25.41 18.77
N SER A 396 -6.87 25.43 18.40
CA SER A 396 -6.43 25.11 17.03
C SER A 396 -6.68 23.63 16.67
N ALA A 397 -6.42 22.70 17.60
CA ALA A 397 -6.72 21.28 17.40
C ALA A 397 -8.22 21.02 17.22
N ALA A 398 -9.05 21.66 18.06
CA ALA A 398 -10.50 21.55 17.95
C ALA A 398 -11.02 22.10 16.61
N HIS A 399 -10.46 23.23 16.15
CA HIS A 399 -10.84 23.79 14.86
C HIS A 399 -10.36 22.92 13.67
N GLN A 400 -9.16 22.33 13.74
CA GLN A 400 -8.70 21.36 12.74
C GLN A 400 -9.59 20.11 12.70
N LEU A 401 -10.09 19.66 13.86
CA LEU A 401 -11.02 18.54 13.95
C LEU A 401 -12.40 18.86 13.31
N GLU A 402 -12.86 20.11 13.35
CA GLU A 402 -14.06 20.56 12.59
C GLU A 402 -13.82 20.54 11.07
N LEU A 403 -12.65 21.01 10.62
CA LEU A 403 -12.26 20.96 9.21
C LEU A 403 -12.14 19.50 8.71
N TYR A 404 -11.56 18.62 9.53
CA TYR A 404 -11.46 17.19 9.28
C TYR A 404 -12.86 16.54 9.14
N ASP A 405 -13.80 16.83 10.04
CA ASP A 405 -15.18 16.35 9.93
C ASP A 405 -15.90 16.85 8.67
N ALA A 406 -15.61 18.08 8.24
CA ALA A 406 -16.13 18.64 7.00
C ALA A 406 -15.60 17.89 5.77
N GLU A 407 -14.32 17.50 5.75
CA GLU A 407 -13.77 16.66 4.68
C GLU A 407 -14.32 15.23 4.71
N ILE A 408 -14.58 14.66 5.90
CA ILE A 408 -15.32 13.38 6.03
C ILE A 408 -16.68 13.47 5.32
N PHE A 409 -17.40 14.57 5.54
CA PHE A 409 -18.69 14.79 4.87
C PHE A 409 -18.56 14.85 3.34
N GLU A 410 -17.49 15.44 2.83
CA GLU A 410 -17.24 15.51 1.38
C GLU A 410 -16.89 14.16 0.78
N VAL A 411 -15.98 13.40 1.40
CA VAL A 411 -15.62 12.06 0.90
C VAL A 411 -16.79 11.09 1.01
N ASP A 412 -17.61 11.17 2.06
CA ASP A 412 -18.83 10.36 2.19
C ASP A 412 -19.83 10.64 1.06
N ARG A 413 -20.05 11.93 0.73
CA ARG A 413 -20.89 12.32 -0.41
C ARG A 413 -20.40 11.69 -1.72
N VAL A 414 -19.08 11.65 -1.91
CA VAL A 414 -18.44 11.04 -3.09
C VAL A 414 -18.59 9.52 -3.10
N ILE A 415 -18.51 8.85 -1.95
CA ILE A 415 -18.83 7.42 -1.83
C ILE A 415 -20.28 7.15 -2.22
N GLY A 416 -21.20 8.04 -1.85
CA GLY A 416 -22.58 8.05 -2.31
C GLY A 416 -22.70 8.12 -3.84
N GLU A 417 -21.89 8.94 -4.50
CA GLU A 417 -21.87 9.02 -5.97
C GLU A 417 -21.35 7.73 -6.62
N VAL A 418 -20.27 7.13 -6.09
CA VAL A 418 -19.73 5.87 -6.61
C VAL A 418 -20.75 4.74 -6.47
N THR A 419 -21.41 4.63 -5.33
CA THR A 419 -22.45 3.61 -5.10
C THR A 419 -23.69 3.84 -5.97
N ALA A 420 -24.08 5.10 -6.20
CA ALA A 420 -25.16 5.44 -7.13
C ALA A 420 -24.86 5.04 -8.58
N VAL A 421 -23.58 5.08 -9.02
CA VAL A 421 -23.19 4.58 -10.35
C VAL A 421 -23.38 3.06 -10.45
N LEU A 422 -23.11 2.30 -9.38
CA LEU A 422 -23.40 0.86 -9.36
C LEU A 422 -24.91 0.59 -9.49
N GLU A 423 -25.74 1.43 -8.85
CA GLU A 423 -27.20 1.36 -8.97
C GLU A 423 -27.68 1.73 -10.38
N GLU A 424 -27.14 2.81 -10.98
CA GLU A 424 -27.40 3.25 -12.36
C GLU A 424 -27.12 2.13 -13.37
N LEU A 425 -26.00 1.42 -13.17
CA LEU A 425 -25.56 0.32 -14.02
C LEU A 425 -26.31 -1.00 -13.75
N GLY A 426 -27.16 -1.06 -12.71
CA GLY A 426 -27.90 -2.26 -12.34
C GLY A 426 -27.03 -3.39 -11.78
N ILE A 427 -25.84 -3.07 -11.26
CA ILE A 427 -24.87 -4.03 -10.73
C ILE A 427 -24.63 -3.91 -9.22
N ALA A 428 -25.33 -2.98 -8.54
CA ALA A 428 -25.19 -2.76 -7.09
C ALA A 428 -25.42 -4.04 -6.27
N GLU A 429 -26.51 -4.75 -6.52
CA GLU A 429 -26.86 -6.00 -5.81
C GLU A 429 -25.86 -7.14 -6.09
N ASN A 430 -25.03 -7.02 -7.12
CA ASN A 430 -23.98 -7.97 -7.48
C ASN A 430 -22.56 -7.44 -7.23
N THR A 431 -22.42 -6.39 -6.41
CA THR A 431 -21.11 -5.79 -6.13
C THR A 431 -20.85 -5.77 -4.63
N LEU A 432 -19.76 -6.41 -4.21
CA LEU A 432 -19.21 -6.26 -2.87
C LEU A 432 -18.55 -4.89 -2.73
N VAL A 433 -19.00 -4.12 -1.75
CA VAL A 433 -18.39 -2.84 -1.38
C VAL A 433 -17.75 -3.01 -0.01
N ALA A 434 -16.44 -2.79 0.06
CA ALA A 434 -15.68 -2.73 1.31
C ALA A 434 -15.17 -1.32 1.53
N VAL A 435 -15.49 -0.72 2.67
CA VAL A 435 -14.98 0.60 3.08
C VAL A 435 -14.09 0.41 4.30
N THR A 436 -12.87 0.93 4.22
CA THR A 436 -11.93 0.95 5.35
C THR A 436 -11.09 2.21 5.32
N SER A 437 -10.29 2.41 6.37
CA SER A 437 -9.16 3.32 6.34
C SER A 437 -7.83 2.57 6.45
N ASP A 438 -6.77 3.20 5.96
CA ASP A 438 -5.39 2.79 6.17
C ASP A 438 -4.93 3.10 7.60
N HIS A 439 -5.28 4.26 8.17
CA HIS A 439 -5.03 4.64 9.56
C HIS A 439 -5.90 5.84 9.99
N GLY A 440 -5.80 6.27 11.24
CA GLY A 440 -6.47 7.49 11.70
C GLY A 440 -5.50 8.65 11.95
N GLU A 441 -5.95 9.69 12.65
CA GLU A 441 -5.18 10.89 13.00
C GLU A 441 -5.50 11.40 14.42
N GLU A 442 -4.49 11.91 15.14
CA GLU A 442 -4.64 12.46 16.49
C GLU A 442 -4.84 13.98 16.45
N PHE A 443 -5.64 14.51 17.37
CA PHE A 443 -5.96 15.93 17.59
C PHE A 443 -5.83 16.30 19.07
N LEU A 444 -4.70 15.91 19.68
CA LEU A 444 -4.27 16.10 21.09
C LEU A 444 -4.86 15.14 22.13
N GLU A 445 -5.59 14.10 21.75
CA GLU A 445 -6.18 13.15 22.71
C GLU A 445 -5.13 12.46 23.60
N HIS A 446 -3.93 12.19 23.06
CA HIS A 446 -2.77 11.66 23.79
C HIS A 446 -1.57 12.62 23.71
N GLY A 447 -1.85 13.92 23.59
CA GLY A 447 -0.85 14.99 23.59
C GLY A 447 -0.13 15.22 22.26
N TRP A 448 -0.52 14.55 21.18
CA TRP A 448 0.06 14.75 19.85
C TRP A 448 -1.00 15.18 18.82
N ALA A 449 -0.56 15.72 17.69
CA ALA A 449 -1.44 16.00 16.56
C ALA A 449 -0.83 15.46 15.27
N GLY A 450 -1.67 14.93 14.38
CA GLY A 450 -1.22 14.21 13.19
C GLY A 450 -1.13 12.71 13.42
N HIS A 451 -0.49 12.03 12.46
CA HIS A 451 -0.33 10.57 12.46
C HIS A 451 1.16 10.16 12.50
N HIS A 452 1.47 8.90 12.21
CA HIS A 452 2.83 8.31 12.18
C HIS A 452 3.55 8.10 13.51
N ASN A 453 3.10 8.61 14.65
CA ASN A 453 3.94 8.64 15.86
C ASN A 453 3.47 7.67 16.95
N GLN A 454 2.22 7.81 17.39
CA GLN A 454 1.63 7.02 18.48
C GLN A 454 0.80 5.84 17.93
N LEU A 455 0.39 4.92 18.80
CA LEU A 455 -0.34 3.69 18.44
C LEU A 455 -1.65 3.54 19.25
N PHE A 456 -2.34 4.66 19.45
CA PHE A 456 -3.65 4.74 20.10
C PHE A 456 -4.80 4.66 19.09
N ASP A 457 -6.05 4.62 19.57
CA ASP A 457 -7.23 4.37 18.73
C ASP A 457 -7.40 5.45 17.67
N GLU A 458 -7.10 6.69 18.00
CA GLU A 458 -7.13 7.86 17.13
C GLU A 458 -6.32 7.63 15.86
N SER A 459 -5.14 7.00 15.95
CA SER A 459 -4.29 6.71 14.78
C SER A 459 -4.49 5.31 14.20
N THR A 460 -5.15 4.38 14.91
CA THR A 460 -5.11 2.96 14.53
C THR A 460 -6.45 2.25 14.49
N ARG A 461 -7.50 2.77 15.12
CA ARG A 461 -8.84 2.18 15.04
C ARG A 461 -9.57 2.79 13.85
N VAL A 462 -9.66 2.00 12.79
CA VAL A 462 -10.20 2.41 11.49
C VAL A 462 -11.62 1.90 11.30
N PRO A 463 -12.46 2.58 10.52
CA PRO A 463 -13.73 1.99 10.12
C PRO A 463 -13.47 0.76 9.25
N LEU A 464 -14.35 -0.23 9.36
CA LEU A 464 -14.43 -1.33 8.41
C LEU A 464 -15.89 -1.74 8.23
N ILE A 465 -16.39 -1.60 7.00
CA ILE A 465 -17.75 -1.91 6.59
C ILE A 465 -17.68 -2.81 5.35
N LEU A 466 -18.45 -3.89 5.36
CA LEU A 466 -18.65 -4.76 4.20
C LEU A 466 -20.14 -4.75 3.84
N ALA A 467 -20.49 -4.61 2.56
CA ALA A 467 -21.87 -4.71 2.08
C ALA A 467 -21.90 -5.42 0.71
N GLY A 468 -23.01 -6.12 0.41
CA GLY A 468 -23.22 -6.82 -0.86
C GLY A 468 -23.29 -8.35 -0.73
N PRO A 469 -23.17 -9.10 -1.84
CA PRO A 469 -23.39 -10.54 -1.88
C PRO A 469 -22.58 -11.36 -0.88
N GLY A 470 -23.25 -12.25 -0.14
CA GLY A 470 -22.61 -13.12 0.84
C GLY A 470 -22.26 -12.45 2.18
N VAL A 471 -22.61 -11.19 2.36
CA VAL A 471 -22.43 -10.42 3.61
C VAL A 471 -23.77 -10.33 4.34
N ALA A 472 -23.77 -10.49 5.66
CA ALA A 472 -24.98 -10.36 6.47
C ALA A 472 -25.42 -8.89 6.56
N GLU A 473 -26.73 -8.64 6.55
CA GLU A 473 -27.29 -7.28 6.65
C GLU A 473 -27.49 -6.87 8.12
N GLY A 474 -27.09 -5.63 8.45
CA GLY A 474 -27.32 -5.00 9.76
C GLY A 474 -26.54 -5.62 10.92
N GLU A 475 -25.53 -6.45 10.64
CA GLU A 475 -24.73 -7.12 11.67
C GLU A 475 -23.62 -6.21 12.19
N ARG A 476 -23.32 -6.32 13.48
CA ARG A 476 -22.20 -5.62 14.12
C ARG A 476 -21.28 -6.64 14.78
N VAL A 477 -19.99 -6.58 14.43
CA VAL A 477 -18.96 -7.48 14.94
C VAL A 477 -18.03 -6.71 15.87
N SER A 478 -18.00 -7.13 17.14
CA SER A 478 -17.25 -6.43 18.21
C SER A 478 -15.91 -7.06 18.57
N ILE A 479 -15.51 -8.15 17.89
CA ILE A 479 -14.18 -8.73 18.09
C ILE A 479 -13.10 -7.85 17.47
N GLY A 480 -11.89 -7.88 18.03
CA GLY A 480 -10.75 -7.17 17.45
C GLY A 480 -10.31 -7.82 16.14
N VAL A 481 -10.32 -7.04 15.06
CA VAL A 481 -9.87 -7.45 13.72
C VAL A 481 -8.81 -6.49 13.20
N GLU A 482 -8.06 -6.92 12.20
CA GLU A 482 -6.99 -6.13 11.58
C GLU A 482 -7.31 -5.89 10.10
N ASN A 483 -6.98 -4.72 9.56
CA ASN A 483 -7.29 -4.34 8.18
C ASN A 483 -6.66 -5.29 7.12
N ARG A 484 -5.53 -5.95 7.43
CA ARG A 484 -4.98 -7.06 6.63
C ARG A 484 -5.95 -8.22 6.34
N HIS A 485 -6.97 -8.44 7.19
CA HIS A 485 -7.92 -9.53 6.98
C HIS A 485 -8.97 -9.24 5.90
N VAL A 486 -9.02 -8.00 5.39
CA VAL A 486 -9.89 -7.61 4.26
C VAL A 486 -9.56 -8.44 3.03
N ALA A 487 -8.27 -8.63 2.71
CA ALA A 487 -7.84 -9.33 1.50
C ALA A 487 -8.37 -10.78 1.43
N SER A 488 -8.17 -11.57 2.49
CA SER A 488 -8.66 -12.95 2.54
C SER A 488 -10.20 -13.04 2.54
N THR A 489 -10.86 -12.03 3.11
CA THR A 489 -12.32 -11.96 3.16
C THR A 489 -12.92 -11.72 1.78
N LEU A 490 -12.41 -10.72 1.06
CA LEU A 490 -12.89 -10.37 -0.28
C LEU A 490 -12.70 -11.52 -1.28
N LEU A 491 -11.53 -12.17 -1.25
CA LEU A 491 -11.28 -13.33 -2.11
C LEU A 491 -12.29 -14.45 -1.87
N ARG A 492 -12.53 -14.79 -0.59
CA ARG A 492 -13.48 -15.87 -0.23
C ARG A 492 -14.92 -15.54 -0.61
N LEU A 493 -15.36 -14.31 -0.40
CA LEU A 493 -16.70 -13.85 -0.81
C LEU A 493 -16.90 -13.91 -2.33
N CYS A 494 -15.82 -13.79 -3.11
CA CYS A 494 -15.83 -13.91 -4.55
C CYS A 494 -15.60 -15.33 -5.10
N GLY A 495 -15.50 -16.34 -4.23
CA GLY A 495 -15.19 -17.72 -4.62
C GLY A 495 -13.74 -17.97 -5.03
N VAL A 496 -12.83 -17.02 -4.78
CA VAL A 496 -11.39 -17.14 -5.05
C VAL A 496 -10.70 -17.71 -3.82
N GLU A 497 -10.04 -18.87 -3.94
CA GLU A 497 -9.33 -19.47 -2.80
C GLU A 497 -8.03 -18.70 -2.50
N PRO A 498 -7.86 -18.13 -1.30
CA PRO A 498 -6.65 -17.40 -0.96
C PRO A 498 -5.41 -18.31 -0.91
N THR A 499 -4.31 -17.87 -1.53
CA THR A 499 -3.05 -18.62 -1.58
C THR A 499 -1.87 -17.83 -1.01
N LYS A 500 -0.70 -18.48 -0.87
CA LYS A 500 0.56 -17.86 -0.38
C LYS A 500 0.32 -17.04 0.92
N ASN A 501 0.68 -15.76 0.91
CA ASN A 501 0.51 -14.82 2.02
C ASN A 501 -0.95 -14.41 2.30
N LEU A 502 -1.88 -14.64 1.37
CA LEU A 502 -3.29 -14.24 1.49
C LEU A 502 -4.15 -15.26 2.28
N ARG A 503 -3.58 -16.34 2.84
CA ARG A 503 -4.29 -17.41 3.58
C ARG A 503 -4.86 -17.00 4.95
N GLY A 504 -5.18 -15.72 5.14
CA GLY A 504 -5.76 -15.18 6.36
C GLY A 504 -7.17 -15.72 6.68
N PRO A 505 -7.65 -15.56 7.93
CA PRO A 505 -9.05 -15.80 8.28
C PRO A 505 -10.00 -14.85 7.53
N SER A 506 -11.22 -15.31 7.25
CA SER A 506 -12.29 -14.43 6.75
C SER A 506 -12.95 -13.69 7.91
N LEU A 507 -13.45 -12.49 7.63
CA LEU A 507 -14.18 -11.65 8.57
C LEU A 507 -15.70 -11.93 8.57
N VAL A 508 -16.20 -12.69 7.60
CA VAL A 508 -17.63 -13.01 7.46
C VAL A 508 -17.93 -14.48 7.74
N ASP A 509 -16.90 -15.29 8.03
CA ASP A 509 -17.06 -16.70 8.34
C ASP A 509 -16.92 -16.95 9.86
N PRO A 510 -17.85 -17.68 10.51
CA PRO A 510 -17.81 -17.89 11.97
C PRO A 510 -16.53 -18.56 12.49
N ALA A 511 -15.89 -19.41 11.69
CA ALA A 511 -14.65 -20.09 12.10
C ALA A 511 -13.45 -19.13 12.08
N GLY A 512 -13.40 -18.24 11.09
CA GLY A 512 -12.47 -17.13 10.96
C GLY A 512 -12.60 -16.17 12.12
N LEU A 513 -13.82 -15.72 12.44
CA LEU A 513 -14.10 -14.88 13.60
C LEU A 513 -13.70 -15.55 14.92
N ALA A 514 -14.05 -16.83 15.12
CA ALA A 514 -13.65 -17.59 16.31
C ALA A 514 -12.13 -17.75 16.45
N ARG A 515 -11.39 -17.80 15.33
CA ARG A 515 -9.93 -17.82 15.31
C ARG A 515 -9.37 -16.44 15.65
N LEU A 516 -9.92 -15.37 15.09
CA LEU A 516 -9.50 -13.99 15.33
C LEU A 516 -9.71 -13.57 16.78
N ALA A 517 -10.84 -13.95 17.39
CA ALA A 517 -11.14 -13.65 18.79
C ALA A 517 -10.09 -14.19 19.79
N LYS A 518 -9.27 -15.16 19.39
CA LYS A 518 -8.20 -15.76 20.19
C LYS A 518 -6.81 -15.19 19.89
N ARG A 519 -6.66 -14.35 18.87
CA ARG A 519 -5.38 -13.79 18.44
C ARG A 519 -5.20 -12.38 19.01
N PRO A 520 -3.95 -11.94 19.21
CA PRO A 520 -3.69 -10.53 19.41
C PRO A 520 -3.89 -9.73 18.12
N VAL A 521 -4.28 -8.47 18.27
CA VAL A 521 -4.09 -7.43 17.25
C VAL A 521 -2.70 -6.83 17.46
N PHE A 522 -1.93 -6.65 16.40
CA PHE A 522 -0.57 -6.10 16.46
C PHE A 522 -0.42 -4.89 15.54
N MET A 523 0.11 -3.80 16.09
CA MET A 523 0.44 -2.59 15.33
C MET A 523 1.89 -2.18 15.59
N THR A 524 2.53 -1.57 14.60
CA THR A 524 3.91 -1.13 14.75
C THR A 524 4.22 0.10 13.93
N ASN A 525 5.19 0.85 14.40
CA ASN A 525 5.83 1.93 13.68
C ASN A 525 7.34 1.92 13.95
N THR A 526 8.14 2.46 13.03
CA THR A 526 9.61 2.53 13.15
C THR A 526 10.11 3.86 13.72
N LYS A 527 9.28 4.92 13.68
CA LYS A 527 9.60 6.27 14.15
C LYS A 527 8.60 6.73 15.22
N GLY A 528 8.51 5.96 16.29
CA GLY A 528 7.63 6.24 17.40
C GLY A 528 8.08 7.45 18.20
N ARG A 529 7.12 8.34 18.45
CA ARG A 529 7.22 9.39 19.46
C ARG A 529 6.20 9.14 20.54
N TRP A 530 6.47 9.61 21.74
CA TRP A 530 5.56 9.47 22.86
C TRP A 530 5.41 10.79 23.58
N ALA A 531 4.22 11.38 23.46
CA ALA A 531 3.83 12.57 24.19
C ALA A 531 3.30 12.17 25.58
N ASP A 532 3.48 13.05 26.57
CA ASP A 532 2.64 12.95 27.77
C ASP A 532 1.25 13.53 27.52
N LEU A 533 0.25 13.11 28.31
CA LEU A 533 -1.15 13.51 28.11
C LEU A 533 -1.41 15.01 28.29
N ASN A 534 -0.51 15.74 28.96
CA ASN A 534 -0.63 17.19 29.09
C ASN A 534 0.14 17.91 27.97
N ALA A 535 0.68 17.16 27.01
CA ALA A 535 1.53 17.61 25.93
C ALA A 535 2.73 18.44 26.42
N ARG A 536 3.31 18.11 27.59
CA ARG A 536 4.43 18.88 28.18
C ARG A 536 5.82 18.32 27.87
N SER A 537 5.89 17.08 27.42
CA SER A 537 7.12 16.41 27.04
C SER A 537 6.88 15.43 25.88
N LEU A 538 7.90 15.32 25.02
CA LEU A 538 7.94 14.40 23.89
C LEU A 538 9.19 13.54 23.99
N ARG A 539 9.03 12.23 23.86
CA ARG A 539 10.14 11.26 23.82
C ARG A 539 10.25 10.68 22.42
N GLU A 540 11.45 10.74 21.83
CA GLU A 540 11.78 10.05 20.58
C GLU A 540 12.23 8.62 20.90
N LEU A 541 11.42 7.62 20.56
CA LEU A 541 11.62 6.23 21.02
C LEU A 541 12.18 5.28 19.95
N GLY A 542 12.23 5.69 18.68
CA GLY A 542 12.53 4.78 17.57
C GLY A 542 11.40 3.77 17.35
N PRO A 543 11.65 2.47 17.13
CA PRO A 543 10.57 1.51 16.94
C PRO A 543 9.57 1.48 18.10
N LEU A 544 8.28 1.50 17.77
CA LEU A 544 7.17 1.45 18.71
C LEU A 544 6.21 0.34 18.29
N HIS A 545 5.79 -0.46 19.26
CA HIS A 545 4.93 -1.62 19.06
C HIS A 545 3.73 -1.56 19.99
N SER A 546 2.58 -2.01 19.51
CA SER A 546 1.35 -2.11 20.28
C SER A 546 0.70 -3.47 20.06
N ILE A 547 0.21 -4.07 21.14
CA ILE A 547 -0.55 -5.32 21.09
C ILE A 547 -1.83 -5.20 21.89
N ILE A 548 -2.95 -5.62 21.31
CA ILE A 548 -4.24 -5.69 22.00
C ILE A 548 -4.64 -7.16 22.14
N HIS A 549 -4.80 -7.61 23.39
CA HIS A 549 -5.19 -8.99 23.67
C HIS A 549 -5.91 -9.10 25.02
N GLU A 550 -6.99 -9.87 25.08
CA GLU A 550 -7.79 -10.12 26.31
C GLU A 550 -8.23 -8.84 27.06
N GLY A 551 -8.54 -7.76 26.33
CA GLY A 551 -8.96 -6.47 26.91
C GLY A 551 -7.82 -5.58 27.40
N TRP A 552 -6.56 -5.96 27.18
CA TRP A 552 -5.39 -5.14 27.48
C TRP A 552 -4.80 -4.56 26.21
N ARG A 553 -4.36 -3.30 26.25
CA ARG A 553 -3.43 -2.72 25.28
C ARG A 553 -2.07 -2.58 25.93
N PHE A 554 -1.04 -3.10 25.29
CA PHE A 554 0.34 -2.97 25.73
C PHE A 554 1.16 -2.30 24.63
N VAL A 555 1.79 -1.16 24.96
CA VAL A 555 2.65 -0.39 24.06
C VAL A 555 4.07 -0.41 24.61
N TRP A 556 5.05 -0.70 23.74
CA TRP A 556 6.45 -0.70 24.13
C TRP A 556 7.36 -0.24 23.00
N SER A 557 8.49 0.34 23.39
CA SER A 557 9.67 0.47 22.53
C SER A 557 10.75 -0.47 23.08
N PRO A 558 11.42 -1.26 22.23
CA PRO A 558 12.47 -2.19 22.64
C PRO A 558 13.77 -1.50 23.11
N GLY A 559 13.81 -0.18 23.16
CA GLY A 559 15.00 0.58 23.57
C GLY A 559 16.01 0.75 22.44
N GLY A 560 16.83 1.79 22.53
CA GLY A 560 17.86 2.09 21.51
C GLY A 560 18.04 3.58 21.20
N SER A 561 17.13 4.46 21.62
CA SER A 561 17.32 5.91 21.59
C SER A 561 17.82 6.44 22.94
N GLU A 562 18.35 7.66 22.96
CA GLU A 562 18.76 8.36 24.19
C GLU A 562 17.59 8.51 25.20
N ALA A 563 16.35 8.35 24.75
CA ALA A 563 15.14 8.52 25.55
C ALA A 563 14.77 7.29 26.41
N GLY A 564 15.48 6.17 26.28
CA GLY A 564 15.25 4.93 27.05
C GLY A 564 13.97 4.17 26.68
N ASP A 565 13.72 3.05 27.37
CA ASP A 565 12.60 2.14 27.08
C ASP A 565 11.24 2.80 27.39
N LEU A 566 10.21 2.42 26.61
CA LEU A 566 8.81 2.67 26.95
C LEU A 566 8.13 1.35 27.29
N VAL A 567 7.40 1.35 28.41
CA VAL A 567 6.53 0.24 28.83
C VAL A 567 5.22 0.86 29.32
N ALA A 568 4.15 0.71 28.54
CA ALA A 568 2.83 1.23 28.88
C ALA A 568 1.75 0.15 28.74
N LEU A 569 0.95 -0.04 29.77
CA LEU A 569 -0.11 -1.05 29.79
C LEU A 569 -1.43 -0.38 30.20
N PHE A 570 -2.50 -0.68 29.47
CA PHE A 570 -3.83 -0.11 29.68
C PHE A 570 -4.88 -1.22 29.75
N ASP A 571 -5.76 -1.16 30.74
CA ASP A 571 -6.93 -2.03 30.84
C ASP A 571 -8.11 -1.37 30.12
N LEU A 572 -8.38 -1.79 28.87
CA LEU A 572 -9.41 -1.17 28.03
C LEU A 572 -10.84 -1.42 28.53
N ARG A 573 -11.02 -2.28 29.54
CA ARG A 573 -12.34 -2.56 30.15
C ARG A 573 -12.69 -1.52 31.21
N GLU A 574 -11.70 -0.96 31.89
CA GLU A 574 -11.87 0.12 32.87
C GLU A 574 -11.56 1.50 32.28
N ASP A 575 -10.66 1.54 31.30
CA ASP A 575 -10.14 2.76 30.67
C ASP A 575 -10.10 2.58 29.14
N PRO A 576 -11.26 2.68 28.46
CA PRO A 576 -11.34 2.49 27.01
C PRO A 576 -10.48 3.48 26.20
N GLY A 577 -10.23 4.68 26.74
CA GLY A 577 -9.39 5.71 26.12
C GLY A 577 -7.88 5.50 26.33
N ALA A 578 -7.48 4.45 27.06
CA ALA A 578 -6.08 4.15 27.34
C ALA A 578 -5.28 5.35 27.91
N LEU A 579 -5.86 6.04 28.89
CA LEU A 579 -5.27 7.23 29.53
C LEU A 579 -4.41 6.89 30.76
N ARG A 580 -4.68 5.77 31.43
CA ARG A 580 -4.03 5.39 32.69
C ARG A 580 -3.08 4.22 32.49
N ASN A 581 -1.78 4.52 32.42
CA ASN A 581 -0.75 3.49 32.42
C ASN A 581 -0.68 2.76 33.78
N VAL A 582 -0.92 1.44 33.74
CA VAL A 582 -0.91 0.55 34.91
C VAL A 582 0.19 -0.51 34.85
N ALA A 583 1.22 -0.33 34.01
CA ALA A 583 2.30 -1.30 33.80
C ALA A 583 2.98 -1.76 35.11
N ASP A 584 3.32 -0.82 36.00
CA ASP A 584 3.98 -1.11 37.28
C ASP A 584 3.13 -1.96 38.23
N GLN A 585 1.81 -1.92 38.07
CA GLN A 585 0.85 -2.67 38.89
C GLN A 585 0.65 -4.10 38.37
N HIS A 586 1.03 -4.38 37.12
CA HIS A 586 0.77 -5.65 36.45
C HIS A 586 2.01 -6.23 35.72
N PRO A 587 3.16 -6.42 36.40
CA PRO A 587 4.40 -6.85 35.76
C PRO A 587 4.32 -8.22 35.05
N THR A 588 3.53 -9.16 35.58
CA THR A 588 3.31 -10.47 34.93
C THR A 588 2.54 -10.33 33.62
N ARG A 589 1.58 -9.39 33.54
CA ARG A 589 0.80 -9.14 32.31
C ARG A 589 1.68 -8.48 31.26
N VAL A 590 2.50 -7.50 31.65
CA VAL A 590 3.51 -6.87 30.79
C VAL A 590 4.43 -7.93 30.18
N ALA A 591 5.02 -8.81 30.99
CA ALA A 591 5.93 -9.84 30.49
C ALA A 591 5.26 -10.79 29.48
N ALA A 592 4.01 -11.21 29.75
CA ALA A 592 3.26 -12.10 28.85
C ALA A 592 2.94 -11.43 27.50
N LEU A 593 2.47 -10.18 27.52
CA LEU A 593 2.14 -9.43 26.30
C LEU A 593 3.40 -9.06 25.50
N ARG A 594 4.50 -8.72 26.18
CA ARG A 594 5.80 -8.51 25.54
C ARG A 594 6.28 -9.76 24.81
N GLN A 595 6.23 -10.93 25.48
CA GLN A 595 6.61 -12.19 24.85
C GLN A 595 5.74 -12.52 23.63
N LEU A 596 4.44 -12.23 23.70
CA LEU A 596 3.52 -12.43 22.57
C LEU A 596 3.86 -11.50 21.40
N GLY A 597 4.11 -10.22 21.66
CA GLY A 597 4.53 -9.23 20.67
C GLY A 597 5.86 -9.57 20.01
N ASP A 598 6.88 -9.90 20.81
CA ASP A 598 8.20 -10.28 20.30
C ASP A 598 8.10 -11.54 19.42
N ARG A 599 7.19 -12.47 19.74
CA ARG A 599 6.93 -13.65 18.90
C ARG A 599 6.30 -13.25 17.56
N VAL A 600 5.29 -12.39 17.55
CA VAL A 600 4.67 -11.88 16.31
C VAL A 600 5.73 -11.24 15.41
N ILE A 601 6.58 -10.39 15.97
CA ILE A 601 7.67 -9.75 15.24
C ILE A 601 8.67 -10.77 14.70
N THR A 602 9.11 -11.72 15.54
CA THR A 602 10.12 -12.74 15.16
C THR A 602 9.59 -13.65 14.06
N GLU A 603 8.37 -14.16 14.22
CA GLU A 603 7.72 -15.01 13.21
C GLU A 603 7.44 -14.25 11.92
N GLY A 604 7.07 -12.97 12.01
CA GLY A 604 6.88 -12.11 10.84
C GLY A 604 8.17 -11.92 10.07
N ARG A 605 9.26 -11.54 10.77
CA ARG A 605 10.59 -11.37 10.17
C ARG A 605 11.08 -12.65 9.47
N ALA A 606 10.78 -13.82 10.04
CA ALA A 606 11.14 -15.10 9.43
C ALA A 606 10.40 -15.40 8.10
N ARG A 607 9.29 -14.70 7.82
CA ARG A 607 8.52 -14.80 6.56
C ARG A 607 8.83 -13.68 5.58
N GLN A 608 9.68 -12.72 5.94
CA GLN A 608 9.98 -11.58 5.08
C GLN A 608 10.62 -12.06 3.76
N PRO A 609 10.16 -11.53 2.61
CA PRO A 609 10.80 -11.82 1.34
C PRO A 609 12.16 -11.13 1.27
N ALA A 610 12.92 -11.40 0.20
CA ALA A 610 14.04 -10.54 -0.15
C ALA A 610 13.50 -9.14 -0.49
N LEU A 611 14.00 -8.13 0.22
CA LEU A 611 13.59 -6.74 0.06
C LEU A 611 14.63 -5.96 -0.74
N VAL A 612 14.16 -4.87 -1.36
CA VAL A 612 15.02 -3.90 -2.03
C VAL A 612 15.22 -2.73 -1.07
N PRO A 613 16.45 -2.45 -0.61
CA PRO A 613 16.73 -1.29 0.23
C PRO A 613 16.35 0.01 -0.49
N SER A 614 15.86 0.97 0.29
CA SER A 614 15.50 2.28 -0.23
C SER A 614 16.74 3.11 -0.55
N THR A 615 16.54 4.09 -1.42
CA THR A 615 17.61 4.87 -2.03
C THR A 615 17.53 6.31 -1.53
N ASP A 616 18.58 7.11 -1.69
CA ASP A 616 18.57 8.52 -1.29
C ASP A 616 17.41 9.28 -1.95
N ALA A 617 17.12 9.03 -3.23
CA ALA A 617 15.98 9.63 -3.93
C ALA A 617 14.62 9.19 -3.35
N THR A 618 14.53 7.95 -2.83
CA THR A 618 13.32 7.47 -2.13
C THR A 618 13.17 8.22 -0.81
N LEU A 619 14.26 8.43 -0.08
CA LEU A 619 14.26 9.18 1.17
C LEU A 619 13.95 10.67 0.93
N GLU A 620 14.53 11.29 -0.10
CA GLU A 620 14.20 12.66 -0.53
C GLU A 620 12.72 12.80 -0.87
N LEU A 621 12.16 11.88 -1.67
CA LEU A 621 10.73 11.89 -1.95
C LEU A 621 9.93 11.81 -0.65
N LEU A 622 10.27 10.89 0.26
CA LEU A 622 9.57 10.79 1.55
C LEU A 622 9.74 12.03 2.43
N ARG A 623 10.87 12.76 2.35
CA ARG A 623 11.06 14.06 3.01
C ARG A 623 10.13 15.11 2.41
N ASP A 624 10.07 15.19 1.07
CA ASP A 624 9.23 16.15 0.36
C ASP A 624 7.73 16.01 0.69
N ILE A 625 7.29 14.81 1.07
CA ILE A 625 5.90 14.54 1.48
C ILE A 625 5.73 14.38 3.00
N GLY A 626 6.73 14.69 3.82
CA GLY A 626 6.62 14.77 5.28
C GLY A 626 6.79 13.45 6.07
N TYR A 627 7.14 12.35 5.41
CA TYR A 627 7.27 11.02 6.02
C TYR A 627 8.70 10.71 6.53
N VAL A 628 9.70 11.49 6.11
CA VAL A 628 11.07 11.43 6.61
C VAL A 628 11.50 12.84 7.03
N GLY A 629 12.15 12.98 8.19
CA GLY A 629 12.64 14.28 8.66
C GLY A 629 13.97 14.67 8.02
N ASP A 630 14.30 15.96 8.13
CA ASP A 630 15.65 16.49 7.94
C ASP A 630 16.50 16.16 9.18
N ASP A 631 16.87 14.90 9.34
CA ASP A 631 17.82 14.49 10.40
C ASP A 631 19.25 14.96 10.11
#